data_AF-A0A7X9GYQ2-F1
#
_entry.id   AF-A0A7X9GYQ2-F1
#
_cell.length_a   1.000
_cell.length_b   1.000
_cell.length_c   1.000
_cell.angle_alpha   90.00
_cell.angle_beta   90.00
_cell.angle_gamma   90.00
#
_symmetry.space_group_name_H-M   'P 1'
#
loop_
_entity.id
_entity.type
_entity.pdbx_description
1 polymer ?
#
loop_
_entity_poly.entity_id
_entity_poly.type
_entity_poly.pdbx_seq_one_letter_code
_entity_poly.pdbx_strand_id
1 'polypeptide(L)' 'SGKLSILKESNAGNPLTSGLTPVLGFDVWEHSYYLDYQNRRADHLKEIWNIIDWDVVSARY' A
#
# COMPACT_ATOMS: atom_id res chain seq x y z
N SER A 1 -12.64 17.92 -4.02
CA SER A 1 -11.77 18.32 -2.90
C SER A 1 -10.81 17.17 -2.61
N GLY A 2 -9.51 17.33 -2.89
CA GLY A 2 -8.48 16.28 -2.79
C GLY A 2 -8.11 15.93 -1.33
N LYS A 3 -9.06 15.42 -0.55
CA LYS A 3 -8.79 15.00 0.82
C LYS A 3 -8.15 13.62 0.80
N LEU A 4 -6.91 13.54 1.26
CA LEU A 4 -6.20 12.28 1.45
C LEU A 4 -6.62 11.61 2.77
N SER A 5 -6.71 10.29 2.75
CA SER A 5 -6.93 9.45 3.91
C SER A 5 -6.17 8.13 3.76
N ILE A 6 -5.87 7.49 4.89
CA ILE A 6 -5.31 6.13 4.92
C ILE A 6 -6.46 5.19 5.29
N LEU A 7 -6.60 4.12 4.51
CA LEU A 7 -7.60 3.09 4.71
C LEU A 7 -6.93 1.72 4.76
N LYS A 8 -7.52 0.81 5.52
CA LYS A 8 -7.13 -0.59 5.57
C LYS A 8 -8.31 -1.42 5.13
N GLU A 9 -8.06 -2.28 4.15
CA GLU A 9 -9.02 -3.26 3.69
C GLU A 9 -8.62 -4.66 4.14
N SER A 10 -9.61 -5.54 4.28
CA SER A 10 -9.38 -6.96 4.53
C SER A 10 -9.33 -7.72 3.22
N ASN A 11 -8.52 -8.78 3.17
CA ASN A 11 -8.36 -9.64 2.00
C ASN A 11 -8.03 -8.84 0.73
N ALA A 12 -8.82 -9.01 -0.33
CA ALA A 12 -8.70 -8.30 -1.61
C ALA A 12 -9.67 -7.10 -1.71
N GLY A 13 -10.06 -6.50 -0.57
CA GLY A 13 -10.88 -5.29 -0.57
C GLY A 13 -10.23 -4.16 -1.37
N ASN A 14 -11.04 -3.34 -2.03
CA ASN A 14 -10.58 -2.39 -3.04
C ASN A 14 -11.31 -1.05 -2.86
N PRO A 15 -10.61 0.05 -2.50
CA PRO A 15 -11.22 1.37 -2.31
C PRO A 15 -12.02 1.89 -3.53
N LEU A 16 -11.72 1.40 -4.73
CA LEU A 16 -12.48 1.72 -5.95
C LEU A 16 -13.97 1.36 -5.80
N THR A 17 -14.30 0.29 -5.07
CA THR A 17 -15.71 -0.11 -4.85
C THR A 17 -16.47 0.84 -3.94
N SER A 18 -15.75 1.71 -3.22
CA SER A 18 -16.32 2.74 -2.34
C SER A 18 -16.28 4.13 -2.97
N GLY A 19 -16.02 4.23 -4.28
CA GLY A 19 -15.93 5.50 -5.01
C GLY A 19 -14.69 6.33 -4.66
N LEU A 20 -13.68 5.72 -4.05
CA LEU A 20 -12.42 6.37 -3.71
C LEU A 20 -11.38 6.14 -4.81
N THR A 21 -10.43 7.06 -4.93
CA THR A 21 -9.31 6.95 -5.86
C THR A 21 -8.04 6.55 -5.09
N PRO A 22 -7.60 5.28 -5.17
CA PRO A 22 -6.36 4.84 -4.53
C PRO A 22 -5.15 5.40 -5.27
N VAL A 23 -4.27 6.10 -4.54
CA VAL A 23 -3.03 6.68 -5.09
C VAL A 23 -1.79 5.84 -4.78
N LEU A 24 -1.79 5.14 -3.64
CA LEU A 24 -0.73 4.25 -3.15
C LEU A 24 -1.37 3.14 -2.31
N GLY A 25 -0.81 1.93 -2.37
CA GLY A 25 -1.24 0.79 -1.56
C GLY A 25 -0.06 -0.11 -1.20
N PHE A 26 -0.14 -0.75 -0.04
CA PHE A 26 0.83 -1.74 0.42
C PHE A 26 0.14 -3.08 0.61
N ASP A 27 0.66 -4.11 -0.06
CA ASP A 27 0.23 -5.48 0.20
C ASP A 27 0.99 -6.05 1.41
N VAL A 28 0.24 -6.44 2.43
CA VAL A 28 0.76 -7.00 3.69
C VAL A 28 0.34 -8.44 3.92
N TRP A 29 -0.11 -9.15 2.89
CA TRP A 29 -0.22 -10.60 2.90
C TRP A 29 1.17 -11.22 3.09
N GLU A 30 1.27 -12.31 3.84
CA GLU A 30 2.58 -12.92 4.13
C GLU A 30 3.35 -13.24 2.85
N HIS A 31 2.69 -13.67 1.78
CA HIS A 31 3.36 -13.96 0.51
C HIS A 31 4.08 -12.77 -0.13
N SER A 32 3.81 -11.51 0.26
CA SER A 32 4.50 -10.35 -0.30
C SER A 32 5.86 -10.09 0.35
N TYR A 33 6.14 -10.70 1.53
CA TYR A 33 7.37 -10.43 2.29
C TYR A 33 7.99 -11.62 3.04
N TYR A 34 7.31 -12.77 3.14
CA TYR A 34 7.71 -13.81 4.09
C TYR A 34 9.08 -14.44 3.80
N LEU A 35 9.47 -14.53 2.52
CA LEU A 35 10.77 -15.11 2.13
C LEU A 35 11.95 -14.29 2.67
N ASP A 36 11.85 -12.97 2.70
CA ASP A 36 12.93 -12.09 3.14
C ASP A 36 12.80 -11.68 4.62
N TYR A 37 11.57 -11.53 5.10
CA TYR A 37 11.28 -10.92 6.41
C TYR A 37 10.61 -11.86 7.42
N GLN A 38 10.07 -13.01 7.01
CA GLN A 38 9.33 -13.95 7.86
C GLN A 38 8.25 -13.21 8.68
N ASN A 39 8.30 -13.27 10.01
CA ASN A 39 7.37 -12.58 10.91
C ASN A 39 7.64 -11.07 11.06
N ARG A 40 8.72 -10.54 10.45
CA ARG A 40 9.16 -9.13 10.60
C ARG A 40 8.49 -8.20 9.59
N ARG A 41 7.15 -8.20 9.54
CA ARG A 41 6.37 -7.28 8.67
C ARG A 41 6.77 -5.81 8.84
N ALA A 42 7.09 -5.41 10.07
CA ALA A 42 7.49 -4.03 10.35
C ALA A 42 8.78 -3.63 9.63
N ASP A 43 9.72 -4.57 9.44
CA ASP A 43 10.96 -4.28 8.71
C ASP A 43 10.70 -4.20 7.20
N HIS A 44 9.85 -5.08 6.65
CA HIS A 44 9.39 -4.97 5.26
C HIS A 44 8.74 -3.61 4.97
N LEU A 45 7.85 -3.14 5.85
CA LEU A 45 7.18 -1.86 5.69
C LEU A 45 8.13 -0.66 5.81
N LYS A 46 9.25 -0.77 6.53
CA LYS A 46 10.29 0.27 6.54
C LYS A 46 11.01 0.34 5.20
N GLU A 47 11.36 -0.82 4.62
CA GLU A 47 12.11 -0.89 3.36
C GLU A 47 11.27 -0.51 2.14
N ILE A 48 9.97 -0.79 2.15
CA ILE A 48 9.07 -0.47 1.04
C ILE A 48 9.12 1.01 0.66
N TRP A 49 9.30 1.93 1.61
CA TRP A 49 9.35 3.37 1.33
C TRP A 49 10.52 3.77 0.41
N ASN A 50 11.58 2.97 0.38
CA ASN A 50 12.78 3.22 -0.43
C ASN A 50 12.58 2.90 -1.92
N ILE A 51 11.53 2.17 -2.29
CA ILE A 51 11.29 1.69 -3.66
C ILE A 51 10.01 2.25 -4.30
N ILE A 52 9.33 3.18 -3.62
CA ILE A 52 8.10 3.80 -4.16
C ILE A 52 8.47 4.75 -5.31
N ASP A 53 7.77 4.58 -6.42
CA ASP A 53 7.77 5.54 -7.53
C ASP A 53 6.81 6.71 -7.23
N TRP A 54 7.38 7.82 -6.77
CA TRP A 54 6.61 9.02 -6.40
C TRP A 54 6.06 9.79 -7.59
N ASP A 55 6.67 9.68 -8.77
CA ASP A 55 6.15 10.32 -9.98
C ASP A 55 4.84 9.64 -10.39
N VAL A 56 4.77 8.31 -10.31
CA VAL A 56 3.54 7.55 -10.54
C VAL A 56 2.48 7.84 -9.48
N VAL A 57 2.84 7.92 -8.19
CA VAL A 57 1.88 8.25 -7.13
C VAL A 57 1.31 9.66 -7.32
N SER A 58 2.16 10.63 -7.64
CA SER A 58 1.72 12.02 -7.85
C SER A 58 0.84 12.19 -9.09
N ALA A 59 1.09 11.44 -10.16
CA ALA A 59 0.27 11.46 -11.38
C ALA A 59 -1.16 10.89 -11.19
N ARG A 60 -1.42 10.14 -10.10
CA ARG A 60 -2.74 9.58 -9.76
C ARG A 60 -3.60 10.50 -8.89
N TYR A 61 -3.02 11.57 -8.35
CA TYR A 61 -3.69 12.53 -7.47
C TYR A 61 -4.26 13.71 -8.28
#